data_AF-A0A850YBS1-F1
#
_entry.id   AF-A0A850YBS1-F1
#
_cell.length_a   1.000
_cell.length_b   1.000
_cell.length_c   1.000
_cell.angle_alpha   90.00
_cell.angle_beta   90.00
_cell.angle_gamma   90.00
#
_symmetry.space_group_name_H-M   'P 1'
#
loop_
_entity.id
_entity.type
_entity.pdbx_description
1 polymer ?
#
loop_
_entity_poly.entity_id
_entity_poly.type
_entity_poly.pdbx_seq_one_letter_code
_entity_poly.pdbx_strand_id
1 'polypeptide(L)'
;QTWDKELEALAQSYAEKCIWDHNKERGRRGENLFAMAPTLELEFAVEDWNGEEKFYNLSTTTCVPGQMCGHYTQVVWSNTHQIGCGAHFCEKIDGIETENMHLLVCNYYPPGNMRGKKPYMEGPSCEMCPPGTVCENNLCDYKVSPEADTGEALSSFTTEDPASSETGALDTEELETNSDQTNVDPPKGGAPRTCLGLLLFLLPSAILLGLLL
;
A
#
# COMPACT_ATOMS: atom_id res chain seq x y z
N GLN A 1 3.39 11.88 11.23
CA GLN A 1 3.03 10.47 10.91
C GLN A 1 3.63 9.60 12.00
N THR A 2 2.89 8.62 12.49
CA THR A 2 3.31 7.66 13.51
C THR A 2 3.41 6.26 12.93
N TRP A 3 4.28 5.43 13.50
CA TRP A 3 4.40 4.03 13.10
C TRP A 3 3.23 3.20 13.68
N ASP A 4 2.64 2.35 12.84
CA ASP A 4 1.56 1.45 13.23
C ASP A 4 1.93 -0.01 12.99
N LYS A 5 1.92 -0.81 14.06
CA LYS A 5 2.35 -2.20 14.04
C LYS A 5 1.40 -3.13 13.28
N GLU A 6 0.11 -2.78 13.17
CA GLU A 6 -0.84 -3.56 12.38
C GLU A 6 -0.63 -3.31 10.88
N LEU A 7 -0.32 -2.06 10.49
CA LEU A 7 0.04 -1.72 9.12
C LEU A 7 1.36 -2.39 8.69
N GLU A 8 2.34 -2.42 9.59
CA GLU A 8 3.62 -3.13 9.42
C GLU A 8 3.39 -4.62 9.22
N ALA A 9 2.66 -5.29 10.12
CA ALA A 9 2.39 -6.71 10.02
C ALA A 9 1.64 -7.07 8.72
N LEU A 10 0.67 -6.24 8.32
CA LEU A 10 -0.03 -6.41 7.04
C LEU A 10 0.92 -6.26 5.85
N ALA A 11 1.79 -5.24 5.86
CA ALA A 11 2.75 -4.99 4.80
C ALA A 11 3.78 -6.12 4.69
N GLN A 12 4.31 -6.58 5.82
CA GLN A 12 5.27 -7.67 5.91
C GLN A 12 4.69 -8.97 5.36
N SER A 13 3.48 -9.35 5.81
CA SER A 13 2.78 -10.55 5.33
C SER A 13 2.49 -10.53 3.83
N TYR A 14 2.39 -9.33 3.23
CA TYR A 14 2.16 -9.17 1.80
C TYR A 14 3.47 -9.20 1.01
N ALA A 15 4.53 -8.55 1.51
CA ALA A 15 5.85 -8.58 0.90
C ALA A 15 6.39 -10.02 0.76
N GLU A 16 6.12 -10.88 1.76
CA GLU A 16 6.47 -12.31 1.75
C GLU A 16 5.79 -13.13 0.65
N LYS A 17 4.70 -12.62 0.06
CA LYS A 17 4.06 -13.30 -1.08
C LYS A 17 4.83 -13.11 -2.38
N CYS A 18 5.75 -12.15 -2.46
CA CYS A 18 6.54 -11.85 -3.65
C CYS A 18 5.68 -11.59 -4.91
N ILE A 19 4.64 -10.75 -4.79
CA ILE A 19 3.73 -10.40 -5.89
C ILE A 19 3.84 -8.91 -6.20
N TRP A 20 4.08 -8.56 -7.47
CA TRP A 20 4.08 -7.18 -7.96
C TRP A 20 2.67 -6.72 -8.38
N ASP A 21 1.78 -6.65 -7.40
CA ASP A 21 0.44 -6.07 -7.53
C ASP A 21 0.02 -5.53 -6.15
N HIS A 22 -0.91 -4.58 -6.12
CA HIS A 22 -1.42 -4.05 -4.87
C HIS A 22 -2.26 -5.08 -4.09
N ASN A 23 -2.15 -5.11 -2.77
CA ASN A 23 -2.86 -6.07 -1.92
C ASN A 23 -4.37 -5.83 -1.95
N LYS A 24 -5.12 -6.68 -2.65
CA LYS A 24 -6.60 -6.56 -2.78
C LYS A 24 -7.34 -6.73 -1.44
N GLU A 25 -6.70 -7.32 -0.43
CA GLU A 25 -7.25 -7.61 0.88
C GLU A 25 -6.88 -6.56 1.94
N ARG A 26 -6.15 -5.49 1.58
CA ARG A 26 -5.71 -4.44 2.54
C ARG A 26 -6.84 -3.60 3.13
N GLY A 27 -8.06 -3.75 2.61
CA GLY A 27 -9.22 -2.94 3.01
C GLY A 27 -9.02 -1.47 2.66
N ARG A 28 -9.40 -0.56 3.57
CA ARG A 28 -9.31 0.90 3.35
C ARG A 28 -7.94 1.48 3.73
N ARG A 29 -6.85 0.84 3.29
CA ARG A 29 -5.48 1.31 3.51
C ARG A 29 -4.86 1.74 2.19
N GLY A 30 -4.09 2.83 2.22
CA GLY A 30 -3.21 3.20 1.11
C GLY A 30 -2.04 2.22 1.05
N GLU A 31 -1.37 2.15 -0.09
CA GLU A 31 -0.26 1.22 -0.27
C GLU A 31 0.71 1.75 -1.32
N ASN A 32 2.01 1.72 -1.01
CA ASN A 32 3.08 1.91 -1.98
C ASN A 32 3.95 0.65 -2.03
N LEU A 33 4.37 0.25 -3.22
CA LEU A 33 5.29 -0.86 -3.46
C LEU A 33 6.59 -0.32 -4.04
N PHE A 34 7.70 -0.96 -3.71
CA PHE A 34 8.99 -0.69 -4.30
C PHE A 34 9.79 -1.98 -4.38
N ALA A 35 10.57 -2.17 -5.46
CA ALA A 35 11.40 -3.34 -5.62
C ALA A 35 12.79 -2.94 -6.12
N MET A 36 13.84 -3.45 -5.48
CA MET A 36 15.21 -3.22 -5.93
C MET A 36 16.15 -4.40 -5.65
N ALA A 37 17.26 -4.42 -6.38
CA ALA A 37 18.38 -5.32 -6.17
C ALA A 37 19.71 -4.53 -6.25
N PRO A 38 20.80 -5.01 -5.64
CA PRO A 38 20.88 -6.23 -4.83
C PRO A 38 20.45 -6.02 -3.37
N THR A 39 20.52 -4.79 -2.87
CA THR A 39 20.30 -4.45 -1.46
C THR A 39 19.15 -3.46 -1.37
N LEU A 40 18.25 -3.62 -0.40
CA LEU A 40 17.21 -2.64 -0.13
C LEU A 40 17.79 -1.38 0.53
N GLU A 41 17.63 -0.23 -0.12
CA GLU A 41 17.94 1.09 0.40
C GLU A 41 16.64 1.87 0.63
N LEU A 42 16.21 1.98 1.89
CA LEU A 42 14.92 2.58 2.24
C LEU A 42 14.84 4.07 1.88
N GLU A 43 15.92 4.81 2.05
CA GLU A 43 15.99 6.23 1.68
C GLU A 43 15.75 6.40 0.18
N PHE A 44 16.44 5.60 -0.65
CA PHE A 44 16.27 5.61 -2.09
C PHE A 44 14.83 5.25 -2.51
N ALA A 45 14.19 4.26 -1.86
CA ALA A 45 12.80 3.90 -2.16
C ALA A 45 11.83 5.08 -1.91
N VAL A 46 12.02 5.79 -0.80
CA VAL A 46 11.19 6.96 -0.47
C VAL A 46 11.50 8.14 -1.40
N GLU A 47 12.75 8.35 -1.77
CA GLU A 47 13.16 9.36 -2.75
C GLU A 47 12.58 9.07 -4.15
N ASP A 48 12.55 7.81 -4.59
CA ASP A 48 11.96 7.40 -5.86
C ASP A 48 10.45 7.69 -5.89
N TRP A 49 9.73 7.28 -4.85
CA TRP A 49 8.32 7.62 -4.69
C TRP A 49 8.10 9.13 -4.67
N ASN A 50 8.92 9.89 -3.95
CA ASN A 50 8.80 11.34 -3.88
C ASN A 50 9.17 12.01 -5.21
N GLY A 51 10.09 11.42 -5.97
CA GLY A 51 10.55 11.92 -7.26
C GLY A 51 9.48 11.97 -8.34
N GLU A 52 8.33 11.32 -8.13
CA GLU A 52 7.15 11.48 -8.97
C GLU A 52 6.52 12.88 -8.89
N GLU A 53 6.87 13.69 -7.88
CA GLU A 53 6.44 15.09 -7.73
C GLU A 53 6.61 15.89 -9.03
N LYS A 54 7.72 15.68 -9.75
CA LYS A 54 8.04 16.38 -11.00
C LYS A 54 7.00 16.17 -12.10
N PHE A 55 6.16 15.16 -11.98
CA PHE A 55 5.08 14.84 -12.91
C PHE A 55 3.69 15.21 -12.39
N TYR A 56 3.58 15.67 -11.15
CA TYR A 56 2.31 16.01 -10.52
C TYR A 56 2.06 17.52 -10.51
N ASN A 57 0.90 17.94 -10.98
CA ASN A 57 0.46 19.33 -10.90
C ASN A 57 -0.58 19.49 -9.78
N LEU A 58 -0.18 20.06 -8.65
CA LEU A 58 -1.04 20.25 -7.48
C LEU A 58 -2.23 21.18 -7.73
N SER A 59 -2.05 22.23 -8.53
CA SER A 59 -3.12 23.20 -8.80
C SER A 59 -4.29 22.56 -9.55
N THR A 60 -3.98 21.72 -10.54
CA THR A 60 -4.96 21.00 -11.37
C THR A 60 -5.31 19.61 -10.87
N THR A 61 -4.56 19.08 -9.90
CA THR A 61 -4.70 17.71 -9.37
C THR A 61 -4.54 16.64 -10.47
N THR A 62 -3.61 16.87 -11.40
CA THR A 62 -3.36 15.94 -12.54
C THR A 62 -1.94 15.42 -12.54
N CYS A 63 -1.78 14.17 -12.98
CA CYS A 63 -0.50 13.58 -13.31
C CYS A 63 -0.24 13.70 -14.81
N VAL A 64 1.02 13.89 -15.22
CA VAL A 64 1.42 13.85 -16.63
C VAL A 64 1.01 12.51 -17.25
N PRO A 65 0.40 12.50 -18.46
CA PRO A 65 -0.03 11.25 -19.10
C PRO A 65 1.11 10.24 -19.26
N GLY A 66 0.87 8.99 -18.86
CA GLY A 66 1.85 7.91 -18.92
C GLY A 66 2.90 7.92 -17.81
N GLN A 67 2.85 8.88 -16.88
CA GLN A 67 3.70 8.90 -15.68
C GLN A 67 2.94 8.37 -14.47
N MET A 68 3.70 8.05 -13.43
CA MET A 68 3.18 7.72 -12.10
C MET A 68 3.31 8.95 -11.20
N CYS A 69 2.28 9.18 -10.38
CA CYS A 69 2.26 10.21 -9.35
C CYS A 69 1.65 9.72 -8.04
N GLY A 70 1.13 8.48 -8.03
CA GLY A 70 0.34 7.95 -6.93
C GLY A 70 1.18 7.67 -5.69
N HIS A 71 2.46 7.32 -5.87
CA HIS A 71 3.34 7.07 -4.74
C HIS A 71 3.68 8.38 -4.04
N TYR A 72 4.06 9.41 -4.82
CA TYR A 72 4.28 10.76 -4.28
C TYR A 72 3.05 11.25 -3.55
N THR A 73 1.89 11.28 -4.21
CA THR A 73 0.68 11.86 -3.59
C THR A 73 0.26 11.11 -2.33
N GLN A 74 0.53 9.81 -2.22
CA GLN A 74 0.32 9.06 -0.98
C GLN A 74 1.31 9.46 0.12
N VAL A 75 2.60 9.62 -0.20
CA VAL A 75 3.65 10.04 0.75
C VAL A 75 3.32 11.40 1.38
N VAL A 76 2.87 12.36 0.57
CA VAL A 76 2.56 13.72 1.01
C VAL A 76 1.09 13.92 1.41
N TRP A 77 0.32 12.84 1.60
CA TRP A 77 -1.09 12.96 1.89
C TRP A 77 -1.35 13.48 3.32
N SER A 78 -1.79 14.73 3.44
CA SER A 78 -1.95 15.45 4.71
C SER A 78 -2.83 14.75 5.75
N ASN A 79 -3.84 13.97 5.33
CA ASN A 79 -4.72 13.25 6.23
C ASN A 79 -4.19 11.87 6.64
N THR A 80 -3.16 11.36 5.96
CA THR A 80 -2.48 10.11 6.32
C THR A 80 -1.54 10.39 7.48
N HIS A 81 -1.78 9.75 8.61
CA HIS A 81 -1.01 9.98 9.83
C HIS A 81 -0.41 8.71 10.42
N GLN A 82 -0.73 7.54 9.90
CA GLN A 82 -0.14 6.25 10.29
C GLN A 82 0.48 5.57 9.08
N ILE A 83 1.64 4.96 9.30
CA ILE A 83 2.35 4.15 8.30
C ILE A 83 2.91 2.90 8.96
N GLY A 84 2.95 1.80 8.22
CA GLY A 84 3.73 0.63 8.58
C GLY A 84 4.20 -0.08 7.33
N CYS A 85 5.47 -0.50 7.32
CA CYS A 85 6.12 -1.10 6.16
C CYS A 85 6.73 -2.45 6.50
N GLY A 86 6.78 -3.33 5.51
CA GLY A 86 7.45 -4.61 5.59
C GLY A 86 8.22 -4.89 4.30
N ALA A 87 9.29 -5.66 4.41
CA ALA A 87 10.13 -6.00 3.27
C ALA A 87 10.51 -7.47 3.28
N HIS A 88 10.66 -8.03 2.08
CA HIS A 88 11.07 -9.42 1.91
C HIS A 88 12.02 -9.56 0.73
N PHE A 89 13.03 -10.41 0.88
CA PHE A 89 13.87 -10.83 -0.24
C PHE A 89 13.15 -11.93 -1.02
N CYS A 90 12.99 -11.71 -2.32
CA CYS A 90 12.32 -12.60 -3.24
C CYS A 90 13.31 -13.09 -4.29
N GLU A 91 13.56 -14.39 -4.34
CA GLU A 91 14.30 -15.00 -5.46
C GLU A 91 13.61 -14.70 -6.79
N LYS A 92 12.27 -14.70 -6.78
CA LYS A 92 11.41 -14.29 -7.88
C LYS A 92 10.22 -13.49 -7.36
N ILE A 93 9.90 -12.38 -8.03
CA ILE A 93 8.66 -11.62 -7.80
C ILE A 93 7.71 -11.87 -8.97
N ASP A 94 6.52 -12.36 -8.70
CA ASP A 94 5.48 -12.53 -9.71
C ASP A 94 5.11 -11.18 -10.34
N GLY A 95 5.35 -11.02 -11.64
CA GLY A 95 5.11 -9.79 -12.39
C GLY A 95 6.37 -8.95 -12.68
N ILE A 96 7.54 -9.36 -12.19
CA ILE A 96 8.84 -8.76 -12.53
C ILE A 96 9.78 -9.85 -13.06
N GLU A 97 10.50 -9.56 -14.14
CA GLU A 97 11.45 -10.51 -14.76
C GLU A 97 12.80 -10.59 -14.02
N THR A 98 13.22 -9.51 -13.37
CA THR A 98 14.44 -9.47 -12.58
C THR A 98 14.31 -10.34 -11.33
N GLU A 99 15.30 -11.20 -11.10
CA GLU A 99 15.38 -12.11 -9.95
C GLU A 99 16.19 -11.49 -8.80
N ASN A 100 16.08 -12.10 -7.62
CA ASN A 100 16.85 -11.76 -6.41
C ASN A 100 16.68 -10.30 -6.00
N MET A 101 15.44 -9.88 -5.82
CA MET A 101 15.06 -8.52 -5.47
C MET A 101 14.46 -8.46 -4.06
N HIS A 102 14.61 -7.33 -3.39
CA HIS A 102 13.83 -7.01 -2.22
C HIS A 102 12.53 -6.31 -2.63
N LEU A 103 11.39 -6.83 -2.18
CA LEU A 103 10.09 -6.19 -2.27
C LEU A 103 9.81 -5.45 -0.96
N LEU A 104 9.63 -4.13 -1.04
CA LEU A 104 9.16 -3.26 0.04
C LEU A 104 7.67 -2.94 -0.20
N VAL A 105 6.89 -3.06 0.86
CA VAL A 105 5.47 -2.68 0.90
C VAL A 105 5.29 -1.71 2.06
N CYS A 106 4.64 -0.57 1.83
CA CYS A 106 4.25 0.37 2.89
C CYS A 106 2.74 0.59 2.85
N ASN A 107 2.06 0.36 3.97
CA ASN A 107 0.64 0.63 4.15
C ASN A 107 0.42 1.96 4.88
N TYR A 108 -0.61 2.69 4.46
CA TYR A 108 -0.93 4.04 4.93
C TYR A 108 -2.35 4.11 5.47
N TYR A 109 -2.55 4.77 6.62
CA TYR A 109 -3.87 5.02 7.16
C TYR A 109 -4.04 6.42 7.77
N PRO A 110 -5.22 7.06 7.60
CA PRO A 110 -6.21 6.82 6.55
C PRO A 110 -5.61 6.82 5.14
N PRO A 111 -6.28 6.23 4.14
CA PRO A 111 -5.73 6.11 2.79
C PRO A 111 -5.64 7.47 2.13
N GLY A 112 -4.60 7.65 1.31
CA GLY A 112 -4.47 8.80 0.43
C GLY A 112 -5.18 8.60 -0.90
N ASN A 113 -4.81 9.42 -1.89
CA ASN A 113 -5.22 9.29 -3.28
C ASN A 113 -6.75 9.24 -3.50
N MET A 114 -7.49 9.96 -2.64
CA MET A 114 -8.94 10.04 -2.73
C MET A 114 -9.35 10.81 -4.00
N ARG A 115 -10.23 10.21 -4.81
CA ARG A 115 -10.68 10.79 -6.08
C ARG A 115 -11.21 12.22 -5.89
N GLY A 116 -10.66 13.15 -6.67
CA GLY A 116 -11.06 14.58 -6.65
C GLY A 116 -10.59 15.35 -5.42
N LYS A 117 -9.65 14.82 -4.64
CA LYS A 117 -9.00 15.50 -3.52
C LYS A 117 -7.53 15.74 -3.81
N LYS A 118 -7.00 16.84 -3.26
CA LYS A 118 -5.57 17.14 -3.27
C LYS A 118 -4.88 16.42 -2.10
N PRO A 119 -3.59 16.07 -2.24
CA PRO A 119 -2.83 15.48 -1.14
C PRO A 119 -2.72 16.41 0.07
N TYR A 120 -2.56 17.71 -0.17
CA TYR A 120 -2.53 18.75 0.85
C TYR A 120 -3.04 20.07 0.29
N MET A 121 -3.24 21.04 1.19
CA MET A 121 -3.60 22.41 0.84
C MET A 121 -2.36 23.29 0.83
N GLU A 122 -2.23 24.15 -0.19
CA GLU A 122 -1.14 25.12 -0.28
C GLU A 122 -1.37 26.25 0.74
N GLY A 123 -0.33 26.60 1.50
CA GLY A 123 -0.40 27.66 2.50
C GLY A 123 0.78 27.60 3.51
N PRO A 124 0.85 28.56 4.43
CA PRO A 124 1.75 28.50 5.59
C PRO A 124 1.63 27.17 6.35
N SER A 125 2.79 26.62 6.73
CA SER A 125 2.86 25.41 7.55
C SER A 125 2.02 25.55 8.82
N CYS A 126 1.31 24.48 9.18
CA CYS A 126 0.52 24.37 10.41
C CYS A 126 -0.67 25.32 10.58
N GLU A 127 -1.03 26.15 9.57
CA GLU A 127 -2.17 27.07 9.69
C GLU A 127 -3.51 26.35 9.94
N MET A 128 -3.64 25.13 9.42
CA MET A 128 -4.85 24.31 9.54
C MET A 128 -4.62 23.01 10.33
N CYS A 129 -3.76 23.05 11.35
CA CYS A 129 -3.56 21.88 12.21
C CYS A 129 -4.87 21.45 12.91
N PRO A 130 -5.24 20.15 12.89
CA PRO A 130 -6.44 19.66 13.56
C PRO A 130 -6.44 19.95 15.07
N PRO A 131 -7.62 20.14 15.69
CA PRO A 131 -7.71 20.26 17.14
C PRO A 131 -7.02 19.10 17.86
N GLY A 132 -6.23 19.41 18.90
CA GLY A 132 -5.46 18.40 19.66
C GLY A 132 -4.07 18.08 19.10
N THR A 133 -3.68 18.70 17.98
CA THR A 133 -2.32 18.60 17.44
C THR A 133 -1.50 19.86 17.76
N VAL A 134 -0.17 19.76 17.64
CA VAL A 134 0.78 20.86 17.70
C VAL A 134 1.58 20.96 16.42
N CYS A 135 2.03 22.18 16.11
CA CYS A 135 2.99 22.38 15.05
C CYS A 135 4.39 22.02 15.54
N GLU A 136 4.98 20.99 14.96
CA GLU A 136 6.34 20.57 15.21
C GLU A 136 7.06 20.33 13.89
N ASN A 137 8.20 21.00 13.68
CA ASN A 137 8.99 20.88 12.44
C ASN A 137 8.16 21.06 11.15
N ASN A 138 7.24 22.04 11.15
CA ASN A 138 6.30 22.33 10.06
C ASN A 138 5.21 21.25 9.80
N LEU A 139 5.06 20.27 10.69
CA LEU A 139 4.03 19.23 10.62
C LEU A 139 3.06 19.35 11.80
N CYS A 140 1.81 18.96 11.56
CA CYS A 140 0.83 18.80 12.63
C CYS A 140 1.00 17.43 13.28
N ASP A 141 1.37 17.40 14.55
CA ASP A 141 1.59 16.16 15.28
C ASP A 141 0.74 16.07 16.55
N TYR A 142 0.37 14.85 16.93
CA TYR A 142 -0.35 14.63 18.19
C TYR A 142 0.64 14.72 19.34
N LYS A 143 0.31 15.49 20.38
CA LYS A 143 1.10 15.47 21.61
C LYS A 143 1.05 14.06 22.20
N VAL A 144 2.11 13.28 22.05
CA VAL A 144 2.30 12.08 22.87
C VAL A 144 2.58 12.58 24.27
N SER A 145 1.58 12.49 25.17
CA SER A 145 1.84 12.71 26.60
C SER A 145 2.78 11.59 27.06
N PRO A 146 3.89 11.88 27.76
CA PRO A 146 4.91 10.91 28.13
C PRO A 146 4.48 9.84 29.16
N GLU A 147 3.19 9.51 29.28
CA GLU A 147 2.64 8.64 30.34
C GLU A 147 1.92 7.39 29.80
N ALA A 148 2.30 6.84 28.64
CA ALA A 148 1.72 5.59 28.13
C ALA A 148 2.74 4.56 27.60
N ASP A 149 4.00 4.66 28.02
CA ASP A 149 4.99 3.57 27.89
C ASP A 149 5.46 3.14 29.29
N THR A 150 4.51 2.69 30.11
CA THR A 150 4.86 1.73 31.16
C THR A 150 4.49 0.36 30.63
N GLY A 151 5.50 -0.31 30.05
CA GLY A 151 5.45 -1.73 29.79
C GLY A 151 5.23 -2.47 31.10
N GLU A 152 3.96 -2.73 31.43
CA GLU A 152 3.58 -3.69 32.45
C GLU A 152 2.87 -4.85 31.77
N ALA A 153 3.61 -5.96 31.70
CA ALA A 153 3.09 -7.25 31.27
C ALA A 153 1.99 -7.69 32.23
N LEU A 154 0.72 -7.61 31.81
CA LEU A 154 -0.36 -8.25 32.54
C LEU A 154 -0.36 -9.75 32.21
N SER A 155 0.32 -10.49 33.08
CA SER A 155 0.37 -11.94 33.10
C SER A 155 -0.93 -12.56 33.62
N SER A 156 -1.27 -13.69 33.00
CA SER A 156 -2.13 -14.80 33.47
C SER A 156 -3.52 -14.49 34.01
N PHE A 157 -4.55 -14.93 33.28
CA PHE A 157 -5.76 -15.45 33.88
C PHE A 157 -5.98 -16.88 33.37
N THR A 158 -5.81 -17.87 34.24
CA THR A 158 -6.16 -19.26 33.98
C THR A 158 -7.28 -19.69 34.91
N THR A 159 -8.28 -20.34 34.28
CA THR A 159 -9.23 -21.35 34.80
C THR A 159 -10.27 -20.84 35.81
N GLU A 160 -11.57 -21.17 35.75
CA GLU A 160 -12.21 -22.49 35.51
C GLU A 160 -13.67 -22.33 34.99
N ASP A 161 -14.10 -23.26 34.14
CA ASP A 161 -15.51 -23.63 33.92
C ASP A 161 -16.08 -24.39 35.14
N PRO A 162 -17.41 -24.42 35.32
CA PRO A 162 -18.06 -25.73 35.33
C PRO A 162 -19.39 -25.77 34.53
N ALA A 163 -19.66 -26.96 33.98
CA ALA A 163 -20.77 -27.28 33.10
C ALA A 163 -22.08 -27.74 33.80
N SER A 164 -23.16 -27.73 32.99
CA SER A 164 -24.44 -28.48 33.06
C SER A 164 -25.55 -27.92 33.98
N SER A 165 -26.87 -28.02 33.73
CA SER A 165 -27.67 -28.80 32.77
C SER A 165 -29.12 -28.25 32.68
N GLU A 166 -29.68 -28.33 31.47
CA GLU A 166 -31.07 -28.43 30.93
C GLU A 166 -32.39 -28.05 31.68
N THR A 167 -33.35 -27.43 30.98
CA THR A 167 -34.51 -28.07 30.27
C THR A 167 -35.65 -27.06 29.93
N GLY A 168 -36.33 -27.22 28.79
CA GLY A 168 -37.74 -26.78 28.59
C GLY A 168 -38.10 -26.08 27.26
N ALA A 169 -38.77 -26.82 26.35
CA ALA A 169 -39.41 -26.42 25.07
C ALA A 169 -40.57 -25.40 25.25
N LEU A 170 -41.14 -24.68 24.27
CA LEU A 170 -41.82 -25.03 22.99
C LEU A 170 -42.15 -23.65 22.33
N ASP A 171 -42.06 -23.40 21.01
CA ASP A 171 -43.16 -23.62 20.07
C ASP A 171 -42.67 -23.48 18.61
N THR A 172 -43.28 -24.34 17.80
CA THR A 172 -43.18 -24.51 16.35
C THR A 172 -44.12 -23.56 15.59
N GLU A 173 -43.65 -22.97 14.50
CA GLU A 173 -44.43 -22.83 13.26
C GLU A 173 -43.48 -22.98 12.05
N GLU A 174 -43.66 -24.07 11.29
CA GLU A 174 -43.35 -24.15 9.85
C GLU A 174 -44.43 -23.33 9.09
N LEU A 175 -44.34 -22.87 7.85
CA LEU A 175 -43.77 -23.30 6.56
C LEU A 175 -43.91 -21.99 5.70
N GLU A 176 -43.10 -21.63 4.71
CA GLU A 176 -42.99 -22.27 3.42
C GLU A 176 -41.72 -21.81 2.69
N THR A 177 -41.12 -22.79 2.03
CA THR A 177 -40.06 -22.70 1.03
C THR A 177 -40.52 -21.96 -0.22
N ASN A 178 -39.68 -21.08 -0.78
CA ASN A 178 -39.62 -20.98 -2.23
C ASN A 178 -38.16 -20.92 -2.70
N SER A 179 -37.82 -21.95 -3.45
CA SER A 179 -36.57 -22.16 -4.15
C SER A 179 -36.71 -21.52 -5.52
N ASP A 180 -35.84 -20.59 -5.88
CA ASP A 180 -35.54 -20.38 -7.29
C ASP A 180 -34.03 -20.17 -7.48
N GLN A 181 -33.39 -21.26 -7.86
CA GLN A 181 -32.03 -21.31 -8.36
C GLN A 181 -32.07 -20.97 -9.85
N THR A 182 -31.66 -19.76 -10.21
CA THR A 182 -31.12 -19.51 -11.55
C THR A 182 -29.61 -19.45 -11.44
N ASN A 183 -28.97 -20.59 -11.70
CA ASN A 183 -27.56 -20.70 -12.05
C ASN A 183 -27.24 -19.70 -13.18
N VAL A 184 -26.30 -18.78 -12.92
CA VAL A 184 -25.63 -18.03 -13.98
C VAL A 184 -24.14 -18.33 -13.83
N ASP A 185 -23.63 -19.16 -14.74
CA ASP A 185 -22.21 -19.51 -14.83
C ASP A 185 -21.32 -18.26 -14.98
N PRO A 186 -20.16 -18.21 -14.31
CA PRO A 186 -19.20 -17.12 -14.50
C PRO A 186 -18.47 -17.26 -15.86
N PRO A 187 -18.26 -16.17 -16.62
CA PRO A 187 -17.45 -16.23 -17.82
C PRO A 187 -15.98 -16.48 -17.47
N LYS A 188 -15.45 -17.54 -18.10
CA LYS A 188 -14.08 -18.06 -17.99
C LYS A 188 -13.04 -17.00 -18.38
N GLY A 189 -11.94 -17.02 -17.64
CA GLY A 189 -10.77 -16.16 -17.85
C GLY A 189 -10.16 -16.27 -19.25
N GLY A 190 -9.76 -15.12 -19.77
CA GLY A 190 -8.86 -14.97 -20.90
C GLY A 190 -7.61 -14.25 -20.42
N ALA A 191 -6.48 -14.96 -20.38
CA ALA A 191 -5.16 -14.39 -20.18
C ALA A 191 -4.82 -13.44 -21.35
N PRO A 192 -4.22 -12.26 -21.11
CA PRO A 192 -3.62 -11.49 -22.18
C PRO A 192 -2.35 -12.21 -22.65
N ARG A 193 -2.37 -12.61 -23.91
CA ARG A 193 -1.21 -13.18 -24.62
C ARG A 193 -0.10 -12.15 -24.72
N THR A 194 1.11 -12.60 -24.42
CA THR A 194 2.38 -11.96 -24.69
C THR A 194 2.46 -11.49 -26.15
N CYS A 195 2.67 -10.19 -26.35
CA CYS A 195 3.02 -9.66 -27.66
C CYS A 195 4.55 -9.75 -27.80
N LEU A 196 5.00 -10.88 -28.34
CA LEU A 196 6.37 -11.10 -28.75
C LEU A 196 6.65 -10.21 -29.98
N GLY A 197 7.27 -9.05 -29.75
CA GLY A 197 7.69 -8.12 -30.79
C GLY A 197 9.19 -7.85 -30.69
N LEU A 198 10.02 -8.85 -31.01
CA LEU A 198 11.41 -8.61 -31.39
C LEU A 198 11.40 -7.76 -32.68
N LEU A 199 11.58 -6.45 -32.56
CA LEU A 199 12.21 -5.67 -33.64
C LEU A 199 13.71 -5.59 -33.36
N LEU A 200 14.43 -6.58 -33.88
CA LEU A 200 15.84 -6.50 -34.21
C LEU A 200 16.03 -5.38 -35.25
N PHE A 201 16.26 -4.15 -34.80
CA PHE A 201 16.97 -3.18 -35.64
C PHE A 201 18.45 -3.57 -35.63
N LEU A 202 18.82 -4.35 -36.64
CA LEU A 202 20.18 -4.47 -37.12
C LEU A 202 20.64 -3.07 -37.55
N LEU A 203 21.36 -2.35 -36.70
CA LEU A 203 22.22 -1.27 -37.14
C LEU A 203 23.58 -1.86 -37.50
N PRO A 204 23.99 -1.84 -38.78
CA PRO A 204 25.32 -2.30 -39.19
C PRO A 204 26.38 -1.29 -38.74
N SER A 205 27.28 -1.76 -37.89
CA SER A 205 28.56 -1.12 -37.59
C SER A 205 29.44 -1.11 -38.84
N ALA A 206 29.55 0.02 -39.54
CA ALA A 206 30.69 0.46 -40.36
C ALA A 206 30.29 1.69 -41.20
N ILE A 207 31.29 2.48 -41.64
CA ILE A 207 31.25 3.75 -42.40
C ILE A 207 31.27 4.95 -41.43
N LEU A 208 32.31 5.79 -41.32
CA LEU A 208 33.51 6.03 -42.11
C LEU A 208 34.51 6.85 -41.27
N LEU A 209 35.79 6.55 -41.40
CA LEU A 209 36.90 7.44 -41.04
C LEU A 209 36.85 8.71 -41.91
N GLY A 210 37.09 9.86 -41.28
CA GLY A 210 37.80 11.00 -41.89
C GLY A 210 36.94 12.10 -42.54
N LEU A 211 37.04 13.34 -42.04
CA LEU A 211 38.02 14.33 -42.51
C LEU A 211 37.78 15.70 -41.84
N LEU A 212 38.88 16.24 -41.28
CA LEU A 212 39.28 17.67 -41.27
C LEU A 212 38.31 18.72 -40.69
N LEU A 213 38.50 19.09 -39.44
CA LEU A 213 39.27 20.28 -39.00
C LEU A 213 39.45 20.26 -37.47
#